data_AF-A0A913YE45-F1
#
_entry.id   AF-A0A913YE45-F1
#
_cell.length_a   1.000
_cell.length_b   1.000
_cell.length_c   1.000
_cell.angle_alpha   90.00
_cell.angle_beta   90.00
_cell.angle_gamma   90.00
#
_symmetry.space_group_name_H-M   'P 1'
#
loop_
_entity.id
_entity.type
_entity.pdbx_description
1 polymer ?
#
loop_
_entity_poly.entity_id
_entity_poly.type
_entity_poly.pdbx_seq_one_letter_code
_entity_poly.pdbx_strand_id
1 'polypeptide(L)'
;MLSEVIAGLLALIVENCTGVTLLKKSHSREELEDKESSLIRVEIEETLHDFKRFDPNDVTFREYDPPVDQEQDPQAWRKNVASLKEIILKSIGNVFVIQAVCGLCIGLLAIIFVWIQMNTAFVCYFQNYQVPHKILAIKVTTHAVEGFLIELSHSFVLATVFSWQQLKSLYIPFITIVVGLLDFVYEISMFAVGLWGGIWVNFPLYFLFTVMIVTNSTILARHYRSFPSKWIKTMALSFTFCAQFFFCVSLIVFYCHTFWPWYYKQTTYTKVITAALSPLITYFPKLVCRLAAQKLSDVHPGSAHAFVDVIYGGSAMVYRVMQAELSSFALFAILGVIHGFLDLLERLTATMRDHIWEYLYRLLRCKRKRMSKYRSPRSRRFVADMSIQILLQEGAGLVVSLGIIHL
;
A
#
# COMPACT_ATOMS: atom_id res chain seq x y z
N MET A 1 -1.94 -30.48 -4.07
CA MET A 1 -0.93 -29.40 -4.05
C MET A 1 -1.36 -28.13 -4.78
N LEU A 2 -1.35 -28.02 -6.12
CA LEU A 2 -1.72 -26.75 -6.79
C LEU A 2 -3.19 -26.35 -6.56
N SER A 3 -4.11 -27.33 -6.59
CA SER A 3 -5.52 -27.14 -6.25
C SER A 3 -5.75 -26.72 -4.80
N GLU A 4 -4.94 -27.22 -3.86
CA GLU A 4 -4.99 -26.85 -2.44
C GLU A 4 -4.37 -25.47 -2.18
N VAL A 5 -3.36 -25.09 -2.95
CA VAL A 5 -2.76 -23.75 -2.91
C VAL A 5 -3.75 -22.72 -3.46
N ILE A 6 -4.40 -23.01 -4.59
CA ILE A 6 -5.44 -22.13 -5.18
C ILE A 6 -6.67 -22.07 -4.27
N ALA A 7 -7.14 -23.21 -3.73
CA ALA A 7 -8.23 -23.23 -2.78
C ALA A 7 -7.87 -22.51 -1.47
N GLY A 8 -6.61 -22.61 -1.02
CA GLY A 8 -6.08 -21.89 0.13
C GLY A 8 -6.01 -20.38 -0.11
N LEU A 9 -5.57 -19.94 -1.30
CA LEU A 9 -5.55 -18.53 -1.71
C LEU A 9 -6.96 -17.96 -1.86
N LEU A 10 -7.89 -18.71 -2.47
CA LEU A 10 -9.29 -18.33 -2.59
C LEU A 10 -9.96 -18.29 -1.22
N ALA A 11 -9.72 -19.28 -0.36
CA ALA A 11 -10.19 -19.27 1.02
C ALA A 11 -9.59 -18.10 1.81
N LEU A 12 -8.33 -17.73 1.56
CA LEU A 12 -7.68 -16.57 2.18
C LEU A 12 -8.26 -15.25 1.68
N ILE A 13 -8.54 -15.12 0.39
CA ILE A 13 -9.20 -13.95 -0.19
C ILE A 13 -10.61 -13.84 0.38
N VAL A 14 -11.36 -14.95 0.45
CA VAL A 14 -12.69 -14.99 1.05
C VAL A 14 -12.62 -14.68 2.55
N GLU A 15 -11.66 -15.23 3.30
CA GLU A 15 -11.45 -14.98 4.73
C GLU A 15 -10.97 -13.54 5.01
N ASN A 16 -10.18 -12.95 4.11
CA ASN A 16 -9.77 -11.55 4.15
C ASN A 16 -10.96 -10.62 3.83
N CYS A 17 -11.80 -11.00 2.87
CA CYS A 17 -13.00 -10.26 2.50
C CYS A 17 -14.16 -10.43 3.51
N THR A 18 -14.21 -11.52 4.27
CA THR A 18 -15.27 -11.84 5.26
C THR A 18 -14.95 -11.40 6.70
N GLY A 19 -14.39 -10.19 6.85
CA GLY A 19 -14.40 -9.43 8.11
C GLY A 19 -13.60 -9.99 9.30
N VAL A 20 -13.24 -9.09 10.20
CA VAL A 20 -12.30 -9.29 11.34
C VAL A 20 -12.87 -10.19 12.46
N THR A 21 -14.15 -10.58 12.42
CA THR A 21 -14.87 -11.18 13.57
C THR A 21 -14.76 -12.69 13.71
N LEU A 22 -14.21 -13.42 12.73
CA LEU A 22 -13.94 -14.87 12.89
C LEU A 22 -12.77 -15.16 13.85
N LEU A 23 -11.89 -14.17 14.10
CA LEU A 23 -10.70 -14.29 14.95
C LEU A 23 -10.98 -14.35 16.45
N LYS A 24 -12.15 -13.91 16.93
CA LYS A 24 -12.47 -14.06 18.36
C LYS A 24 -12.61 -15.53 18.78
N LYS A 25 -12.76 -16.44 17.82
CA LYS A 25 -12.83 -17.90 18.05
C LYS A 25 -11.45 -18.57 18.03
N SER A 26 -10.40 -17.97 17.44
CA SER A 26 -9.03 -18.50 17.58
C SER A 26 -8.43 -18.04 18.90
N HIS A 27 -8.61 -16.77 19.26
CA HIS A 27 -8.02 -16.22 20.47
C HIS A 27 -8.58 -16.81 21.77
N SER A 28 -9.86 -17.23 21.78
CA SER A 28 -10.49 -17.92 22.91
C SER A 28 -10.26 -19.44 22.94
N ARG A 29 -9.59 -20.00 21.91
CA ARG A 29 -9.18 -21.40 21.85
C ARG A 29 -7.65 -21.57 21.99
N GLU A 30 -6.88 -20.50 21.78
CA GLU A 30 -5.42 -20.44 21.92
C GLU A 30 -4.96 -20.17 23.37
N GLU A 31 -5.86 -19.80 24.31
CA GLU A 31 -5.56 -19.69 25.75
C GLU A 31 -5.25 -21.04 26.44
N LEU A 32 -5.32 -22.17 25.72
CA LEU A 32 -5.02 -23.50 26.26
C LEU A 32 -3.76 -24.18 25.71
N GLU A 33 -3.03 -23.57 24.76
CA GLU A 33 -1.85 -24.21 24.14
C GLU A 33 -0.54 -23.38 24.23
N ASP A 34 -0.55 -22.18 24.80
CA ASP A 34 0.66 -21.35 24.94
C ASP A 34 1.35 -21.57 26.30
N LYS A 35 2.16 -22.63 26.40
CA LYS A 35 3.11 -22.81 27.50
C LYS A 35 4.58 -22.87 27.08
N GLU A 36 4.88 -22.68 25.80
CA GLU A 36 6.23 -22.89 25.25
C GLU A 36 6.71 -21.76 24.33
N SER A 37 6.16 -20.56 24.49
CA SER A 37 6.50 -19.35 23.73
C SER A 37 7.09 -18.24 24.63
N SER A 38 7.71 -18.61 25.75
CA SER A 38 8.15 -17.69 26.81
C SER A 38 9.41 -16.88 26.50
N LEU A 39 10.20 -17.24 25.48
CA LEU A 39 11.45 -16.52 25.17
C LEU A 39 11.27 -15.43 24.08
N ILE A 40 10.45 -15.69 23.06
CA ILE A 40 10.16 -14.71 21.99
C ILE A 40 9.12 -13.67 22.45
N ARG A 41 8.20 -14.07 23.34
CA ARG A 41 7.22 -13.15 23.91
C ARG A 41 7.88 -12.09 24.80
N VAL A 42 8.99 -12.41 25.46
CA VAL A 42 9.73 -11.44 26.28
C VAL A 42 10.34 -10.33 25.41
N GLU A 43 10.98 -10.66 24.29
CA GLU A 43 11.59 -9.67 23.39
C GLU A 43 10.52 -8.80 22.67
N ILE A 44 9.37 -9.39 22.32
CA ILE A 44 8.22 -8.67 21.75
C ILE A 44 7.49 -7.81 22.81
N GLU A 45 7.42 -8.28 24.06
CA GLU A 45 6.77 -7.56 25.17
C GLU A 45 7.65 -6.41 25.69
N GLU A 46 8.96 -6.53 25.53
CA GLU A 46 9.96 -5.47 25.75
C GLU A 46 9.95 -4.43 24.63
N THR A 47 9.81 -4.83 23.35
CA THR A 47 9.58 -3.89 22.23
C THR A 47 8.16 -3.28 22.21
N LEU A 48 7.17 -3.93 22.81
CA LEU A 48 5.83 -3.38 23.04
C LEU A 48 5.72 -2.54 24.32
N HIS A 49 6.78 -2.48 25.14
CA HIS A 49 6.79 -1.71 26.38
C HIS A 49 6.57 -0.20 26.13
N ASP A 50 7.10 0.33 25.02
CA ASP A 50 6.86 1.70 24.56
C ASP A 50 5.40 1.98 24.20
N PHE A 51 4.58 0.95 23.96
CA PHE A 51 3.13 1.09 23.71
C PHE A 51 2.27 0.87 24.97
N LYS A 52 2.86 0.32 26.04
CA LYS A 52 2.21 0.19 27.34
C LYS A 52 2.48 1.39 28.25
N ARG A 53 3.58 2.12 28.02
CA ARG A 53 3.85 3.43 28.60
C ARG A 53 3.46 4.54 27.63
N PHE A 54 2.22 4.99 27.72
CA PHE A 54 1.89 6.32 27.20
C PHE A 54 2.60 7.35 28.09
N ASP A 55 3.26 8.33 27.49
CA ASP A 55 3.81 9.47 28.24
C ASP A 55 2.64 10.13 28.99
N PRO A 56 2.67 10.23 30.34
CA PRO A 56 1.62 10.90 31.09
C PRO A 56 1.46 12.38 30.70
N ASN A 57 2.43 12.96 29.99
CA ASN A 57 2.38 14.30 29.41
C ASN A 57 2.05 14.31 27.91
N ASP A 58 1.72 13.16 27.30
CA ASP A 58 1.29 13.12 25.90
C ASP A 58 0.00 13.93 25.75
N VAL A 59 0.11 15.04 25.01
CA VAL A 59 -1.03 15.91 24.68
C VAL A 59 -1.80 15.38 23.48
N THR A 60 -1.27 14.39 22.78
CA THR A 60 -1.90 13.76 21.62
C THR A 60 -3.10 12.96 22.12
N PHE A 61 -4.31 13.38 21.76
CA PHE A 61 -5.61 12.82 22.18
C PHE A 61 -6.20 13.29 23.52
N ARG A 62 -5.63 14.33 24.19
CA ARG A 62 -6.24 14.96 25.38
C ARG A 62 -7.71 15.37 25.22
N GLU A 63 -8.12 15.64 23.98
CA GLU A 63 -9.50 15.97 23.60
C GLU A 63 -10.50 14.82 23.80
N TYR A 64 -10.02 13.57 23.96
CA TYR A 64 -10.84 12.39 24.24
C TYR A 64 -10.75 11.93 25.69
N ASP A 65 -9.85 12.50 26.48
CA ASP A 65 -9.74 12.20 27.89
C ASP A 65 -10.84 12.93 28.66
N PRO A 66 -11.46 12.30 29.68
CA PRO A 66 -12.34 13.02 30.59
C PRO A 66 -11.54 14.07 31.39
N PRO A 67 -12.14 15.20 31.75
CA PRO A 67 -11.57 16.13 32.73
C PRO A 67 -11.16 15.39 34.01
N VAL A 68 -10.02 15.78 34.61
CA VAL A 68 -9.42 15.12 35.79
C VAL A 68 -10.39 15.03 36.98
N ASP A 69 -11.37 15.94 37.05
CA ASP A 69 -12.40 16.01 38.07
C ASP A 69 -13.65 15.14 37.78
N GLN A 70 -13.77 14.53 36.59
CA GLN A 70 -14.99 13.88 36.10
C GLN A 70 -14.75 12.52 35.41
N GLU A 71 -13.68 11.80 35.77
CA GLU A 71 -13.35 10.49 35.20
C GLU A 71 -14.46 9.43 35.36
N GLN A 72 -15.34 9.58 36.35
CA GLN A 72 -16.44 8.65 36.61
C GLN A 72 -17.64 8.81 35.65
N ASP A 73 -17.78 9.94 34.96
CA ASP A 73 -18.86 10.17 33.99
C ASP A 73 -18.42 9.72 32.57
N PRO A 74 -19.04 8.68 31.99
CA PRO A 74 -18.69 8.17 30.67
C PRO A 74 -18.93 9.17 29.51
N GLN A 75 -19.55 10.32 29.76
CA GLN A 75 -19.75 11.39 28.78
C GLN A 75 -18.88 12.63 29.03
N ALA A 76 -18.07 12.66 30.09
CA ALA A 76 -17.29 13.84 30.47
C ALA A 76 -16.26 14.28 29.40
N TRP A 77 -15.75 13.32 28.60
CA TRP A 77 -14.88 13.61 27.45
C TRP A 77 -15.48 14.62 26.46
N ARG A 78 -16.82 14.69 26.35
CA ARG A 78 -17.51 15.64 25.45
C ARG A 78 -17.22 17.10 25.82
N LYS A 79 -16.84 17.38 27.07
CA LYS A 79 -16.49 18.72 27.54
C LYS A 79 -15.11 19.17 27.06
N ASN A 80 -14.23 18.22 26.75
CA ASN A 80 -12.89 18.47 26.19
C ASN A 80 -12.86 18.48 24.66
N VAL A 81 -14.00 18.19 24.01
CA VAL A 81 -14.12 18.26 22.55
C VAL A 81 -14.04 19.73 22.13
N ALA A 82 -12.97 20.06 21.39
CA ALA A 82 -12.78 21.38 20.81
C ALA A 82 -14.00 21.80 19.97
N SER A 83 -14.22 23.11 19.85
CA SER A 83 -15.34 23.61 19.05
C SER A 83 -15.25 23.09 17.60
N LEU A 84 -16.40 22.82 16.97
CA LEU A 84 -16.42 22.33 15.57
C LEU A 84 -15.59 23.21 14.63
N LYS A 85 -15.62 24.53 14.84
CA LYS A 85 -14.82 25.50 14.08
C LYS A 85 -13.32 25.27 14.25
N GLU A 86 -12.87 25.02 15.47
CA GLU A 86 -11.46 24.77 15.79
C GLU A 86 -10.98 23.44 15.21
N ILE A 87 -11.80 22.39 15.29
CA ILE A 87 -11.52 21.08 14.67
C ILE A 87 -11.38 21.23 13.15
N ILE A 88 -12.32 21.92 12.51
CA ILE A 88 -12.29 22.15 11.06
C ILE A 88 -11.05 22.96 10.69
N LEU A 89 -10.74 24.03 11.41
CA LEU A 89 -9.60 24.90 11.10
C LEU A 89 -8.26 24.16 11.27
N LYS A 90 -8.09 23.41 12.37
CA LYS A 90 -6.90 22.58 12.61
C LYS A 90 -6.76 21.49 11.55
N SER A 91 -7.86 20.82 11.20
CA SER A 91 -7.86 19.79 10.16
C SER A 91 -7.48 20.37 8.80
N ILE A 92 -8.05 21.51 8.41
CA ILE A 92 -7.70 22.20 7.15
C ILE A 92 -6.22 22.59 7.17
N GLY A 93 -5.72 23.16 8.27
CA GLY A 93 -4.31 23.52 8.41
C GLY A 93 -3.38 22.32 8.24
N ASN A 94 -3.66 21.21 8.91
CA ASN A 94 -2.86 19.98 8.80
C ASN A 94 -2.90 19.37 7.38
N VAL A 95 -4.10 19.29 6.78
CA VAL A 95 -4.26 18.79 5.41
C VAL A 95 -3.49 19.69 4.43
N PHE A 96 -3.58 21.00 4.59
CA PHE A 96 -2.84 21.96 3.77
C PHE A 96 -1.32 21.75 3.90
N VAL A 97 -0.79 21.60 5.11
CA VAL A 97 0.65 21.35 5.30
C VAL A 97 1.07 20.02 4.65
N ILE A 98 0.33 18.94 4.87
CA ILE A 98 0.64 17.61 4.31
C ILE A 98 0.61 17.64 2.78
N GLN A 99 -0.44 18.20 2.19
CA GLN A 99 -0.62 18.17 0.73
C GLN A 99 0.18 19.24 0.01
N ALA A 100 0.11 20.49 0.47
CA ALA A 100 0.69 21.64 -0.23
C ALA A 100 2.18 21.81 0.04
N VAL A 101 2.68 21.49 1.24
CA VAL A 101 4.11 21.61 1.56
C VAL A 101 4.81 20.29 1.30
N CYS A 102 4.45 19.24 2.05
CA CYS A 102 5.15 17.95 1.93
C CYS A 102 4.91 17.30 0.56
N GLY A 103 3.65 17.29 0.09
CA GLY A 103 3.30 16.76 -1.24
C GLY A 103 3.99 17.52 -2.37
N LEU A 104 4.10 18.85 -2.28
CA LEU A 104 4.83 19.65 -3.27
C LEU A 104 6.33 19.33 -3.26
N CYS A 105 6.97 19.27 -2.10
CA CYS A 105 8.40 18.94 -2.01
C CYS A 105 8.70 17.57 -2.62
N ILE A 106 7.92 16.54 -2.26
CA ILE A 106 8.07 15.19 -2.83
C ILE A 106 7.77 15.20 -4.33
N GLY A 107 6.71 15.91 -4.73
CA GLY A 107 6.32 16.03 -6.13
C GLY A 107 7.41 16.69 -6.98
N LEU A 108 8.02 17.78 -6.51
CA LEU A 108 9.13 18.45 -7.20
C LEU A 108 10.36 17.56 -7.30
N LEU A 109 10.71 16.82 -6.24
CA LEU A 109 11.79 15.83 -6.28
C LEU A 109 11.51 14.74 -7.33
N ALA A 110 10.27 14.25 -7.39
CA ALA A 110 9.85 13.28 -8.39
C ALA A 110 9.84 13.88 -9.81
N ILE A 111 9.43 15.13 -10.00
CA ILE A 111 9.55 15.83 -11.30
C ILE A 111 11.00 15.93 -11.74
N ILE A 112 11.94 16.24 -10.84
CA ILE A 112 13.36 16.28 -11.19
C ILE A 112 13.81 14.90 -11.68
N PHE A 113 13.40 13.83 -10.99
CA PHE A 113 13.69 12.47 -11.42
C PHE A 113 13.08 12.15 -12.80
N VAL A 114 11.81 12.49 -13.02
CA VAL A 114 11.12 12.33 -14.30
C VAL A 114 11.77 13.19 -15.39
N TRP A 115 12.18 14.42 -15.13
CA TRP A 115 12.86 15.28 -16.09
C TRP A 115 14.21 14.68 -16.49
N ILE A 116 14.97 14.13 -15.53
CA ILE A 116 16.20 13.39 -15.82
C ILE A 116 15.88 12.17 -16.70
N GLN A 117 14.85 11.40 -16.36
CA GLN A 117 14.41 10.24 -17.13
C GLN A 117 13.95 10.64 -18.54
N MET A 118 13.23 11.76 -18.69
CA MET A 118 12.74 12.24 -19.97
C MET A 118 13.90 12.70 -20.87
N ASN A 119 14.85 13.47 -20.32
CA ASN A 119 16.01 13.97 -21.06
C ASN A 119 17.05 12.90 -21.38
N THR A 120 17.07 11.80 -20.64
CA THR A 120 17.98 10.67 -20.90
C THR A 120 17.33 9.57 -21.74
N ALA A 121 16.09 9.19 -21.44
CA ALA A 121 15.39 8.05 -22.06
C ALA A 121 14.32 8.45 -23.10
N PHE A 122 13.59 9.57 -22.93
CA PHE A 122 12.43 9.91 -23.78
C PHE A 122 12.68 10.90 -24.93
N VAL A 123 13.65 11.82 -24.85
CA VAL A 123 14.06 12.64 -26.02
C VAL A 123 14.45 11.73 -27.20
N CYS A 124 14.89 10.51 -26.88
CA CYS A 124 15.25 9.46 -27.81
C CYS A 124 14.08 8.56 -28.26
N TYR A 125 12.88 8.73 -27.68
CA TYR A 125 11.70 7.90 -27.91
C TYR A 125 10.92 8.30 -29.17
N PHE A 126 10.93 9.59 -29.54
CA PHE A 126 10.12 10.13 -30.64
C PHE A 126 10.88 10.34 -31.96
N GLN A 127 12.19 10.08 -32.01
CA GLN A 127 12.94 10.08 -33.28
C GLN A 127 12.79 8.73 -34.00
N ASN A 128 11.77 8.65 -34.87
CA ASN A 128 11.34 7.46 -35.64
C ASN A 128 12.29 7.02 -36.77
N TYR A 129 13.56 7.41 -36.77
CA TYR A 129 14.53 7.01 -37.78
C TYR A 129 15.75 6.39 -37.13
N GLN A 130 16.08 5.15 -37.53
CA GLN A 130 17.27 4.37 -37.19
C GLN A 130 17.98 4.90 -35.93
N VAL A 131 17.38 4.66 -34.77
CA VAL A 131 17.91 5.16 -33.49
C VAL A 131 19.38 4.71 -33.39
N PRO A 132 20.35 5.64 -33.33
CA PRO A 132 21.75 5.30 -33.25
C PRO A 132 22.02 4.31 -32.11
N HIS A 133 22.87 3.32 -32.34
CA HIS A 133 23.19 2.27 -31.36
C HIS A 133 23.60 2.84 -29.99
N LYS A 134 24.29 4.00 -29.98
CA LYS A 134 24.67 4.70 -28.74
C LYS A 134 23.46 5.18 -27.93
N ILE A 135 22.43 5.66 -28.62
CA ILE A 135 21.20 6.15 -27.99
C ILE A 135 20.39 4.96 -27.44
N LEU A 136 20.29 3.87 -28.21
CA LEU A 136 19.63 2.65 -27.76
C LEU A 136 20.32 2.06 -26.53
N ALA A 137 21.65 2.06 -26.48
CA ALA A 137 22.42 1.61 -25.32
C ALA A 137 22.13 2.45 -24.05
N ILE A 138 22.05 3.78 -24.18
CA ILE A 138 21.66 4.66 -23.06
C ILE A 138 20.26 4.30 -22.57
N LYS A 139 19.30 4.11 -23.50
CA LYS A 139 17.92 3.76 -23.17
C LYS A 139 17.82 2.46 -22.38
N VAL A 140 18.50 1.40 -22.85
CA VAL A 140 18.53 0.09 -22.17
C VAL A 140 19.19 0.23 -20.80
N THR A 141 20.30 0.96 -20.71
CA THR A 141 21.02 1.12 -19.44
C THR A 141 20.16 1.85 -18.41
N THR A 142 19.46 2.92 -18.80
CA THR A 142 18.54 3.64 -17.90
C THR A 142 17.38 2.74 -17.46
N HIS A 143 16.78 1.98 -18.38
CA HIS A 143 15.70 1.05 -18.04
C HIS A 143 16.18 -0.06 -17.09
N ALA A 144 17.39 -0.60 -17.30
CA ALA A 144 17.97 -1.63 -16.44
C ALA A 144 18.29 -1.10 -15.03
N VAL A 145 18.76 0.15 -14.93
CA VAL A 145 18.94 0.82 -13.63
C VAL A 145 17.59 1.05 -12.93
N GLU A 146 16.56 1.45 -13.67
CA GLU A 146 15.21 1.63 -13.14
C GLU A 146 14.62 0.29 -12.64
N GLY A 147 14.74 -0.78 -13.42
CA GLY A 147 14.37 -2.15 -13.04
C GLY A 147 15.07 -2.59 -11.74
N PHE A 148 16.38 -2.38 -11.65
CA PHE A 148 17.16 -2.65 -10.44
C PHE A 148 16.63 -1.90 -9.20
N LEU A 149 16.25 -0.62 -9.35
CA LEU A 149 15.68 0.17 -8.24
C LEU A 149 14.27 -0.31 -7.87
N ILE A 150 13.46 -0.73 -8.84
CA ILE A 150 12.13 -1.31 -8.61
C ILE A 150 12.26 -2.63 -7.84
N GLU A 151 13.22 -3.48 -8.18
CA GLU A 151 13.50 -4.73 -7.47
C GLU A 151 13.83 -4.45 -5.98
N LEU A 152 14.63 -3.42 -5.71
CA LEU A 152 14.97 -3.01 -4.34
C LEU A 152 13.78 -2.48 -3.51
N SER A 153 12.74 -1.97 -4.18
CA SER A 153 11.60 -1.31 -3.52
C SER A 153 10.90 -2.20 -2.48
N HIS A 154 10.73 -3.50 -2.76
CA HIS A 154 10.11 -4.44 -1.82
C HIS A 154 10.92 -4.55 -0.51
N SER A 155 12.24 -4.66 -0.63
CA SER A 155 13.13 -4.76 0.54
C SER A 155 13.20 -3.45 1.32
N PHE A 156 13.11 -2.30 0.66
CA PHE A 156 13.00 -1.00 1.33
C PHE A 156 11.69 -0.87 2.11
N VAL A 157 10.56 -1.30 1.53
CA VAL A 157 9.27 -1.32 2.23
C VAL A 157 9.32 -2.25 3.44
N LEU A 158 9.94 -3.42 3.34
CA LEU A 158 10.13 -4.28 4.51
C LEU A 158 11.02 -3.63 5.57
N ALA A 159 12.03 -2.84 5.17
CA ALA A 159 12.94 -2.16 6.10
C ALA A 159 12.30 -1.01 6.88
N THR A 160 11.15 -0.47 6.44
CA THR A 160 10.38 0.50 7.23
C THR A 160 9.54 -0.16 8.32
N VAL A 161 9.29 -1.46 8.19
CA VAL A 161 8.44 -2.24 9.10
C VAL A 161 9.28 -3.08 10.07
N PHE A 162 10.34 -3.68 9.57
CA PHE A 162 11.21 -4.60 10.28
C PHE A 162 12.61 -4.02 10.43
N SER A 163 13.32 -4.40 11.49
CA SER A 163 14.67 -3.88 11.69
C SER A 163 15.60 -4.36 10.57
N TRP A 164 16.50 -3.48 10.14
CA TRP A 164 17.47 -3.81 9.09
C TRP A 164 18.36 -5.01 9.45
N GLN A 165 18.66 -5.19 10.75
CA GLN A 165 19.43 -6.34 11.25
C GLN A 165 18.67 -7.67 11.05
N GLN A 166 17.36 -7.70 11.29
CA GLN A 166 16.51 -8.88 11.04
C GLN A 166 16.44 -9.21 9.55
N LEU A 167 16.31 -8.21 8.68
CA LEU A 167 16.26 -8.47 7.24
C LEU A 167 17.59 -9.05 6.72
N LYS A 168 18.71 -8.54 7.23
CA LYS A 168 20.05 -9.06 6.91
C LYS A 168 20.27 -10.49 7.38
N SER A 169 19.85 -10.84 8.60
CA SER A 169 20.02 -12.21 9.11
C SER A 169 19.22 -13.24 8.29
N LEU A 170 18.13 -12.81 7.66
CA LEU A 170 17.32 -13.61 6.74
C LEU A 170 17.76 -13.56 5.28
N TYR A 171 18.87 -12.88 4.96
CA TYR A 171 19.40 -12.69 3.61
C TYR A 171 18.41 -12.04 2.62
N ILE A 172 17.36 -11.37 3.09
CA ILE A 172 16.33 -10.75 2.23
C ILE A 172 16.94 -9.69 1.30
N PRO A 173 17.75 -8.72 1.78
CA PRO A 173 18.40 -7.75 0.90
C PRO A 173 19.37 -8.40 -0.08
N PHE A 174 20.04 -9.49 0.33
CA PHE A 174 20.97 -10.21 -0.53
C PHE A 174 20.24 -10.87 -1.71
N ILE A 175 19.13 -11.57 -1.44
CA ILE A 175 18.29 -12.17 -2.50
C ILE A 175 17.82 -11.08 -3.47
N THR A 176 17.38 -9.93 -2.95
CA THR A 176 16.94 -8.81 -3.80
C THR A 176 18.06 -8.24 -4.67
N ILE A 177 19.27 -8.06 -4.11
CA ILE A 177 20.41 -7.59 -4.91
C ILE A 177 20.76 -8.59 -6.01
N VAL A 178 20.78 -9.90 -5.70
CA VAL A 178 21.06 -10.94 -6.69
C VAL A 178 20.02 -10.91 -7.81
N VAL A 179 18.73 -10.84 -7.46
CA VAL A 179 17.65 -10.76 -8.45
C VAL A 179 17.75 -9.48 -9.29
N GLY A 180 17.98 -8.32 -8.67
CA GLY A 180 18.19 -7.07 -9.41
C GLY A 180 19.40 -7.12 -10.35
N LEU A 181 20.49 -7.77 -9.96
CA LEU A 181 21.63 -7.96 -10.85
C LEU A 181 21.31 -8.90 -12.01
N LEU A 182 20.51 -9.95 -11.78
CA LEU A 182 20.05 -10.84 -12.84
C LEU A 182 19.13 -10.11 -13.84
N ASP A 183 18.22 -9.29 -13.33
CA ASP A 183 17.35 -8.40 -14.12
C ASP A 183 18.20 -7.46 -15.01
N PHE A 184 19.15 -6.74 -14.39
CA PHE A 184 20.08 -5.86 -15.09
C PHE A 184 20.87 -6.58 -16.19
N VAL A 185 21.46 -7.74 -15.88
CA VAL A 185 22.24 -8.54 -16.84
C VAL A 185 21.35 -9.05 -17.96
N TYR A 186 20.11 -9.47 -17.66
CA TYR A 186 19.15 -9.93 -18.65
C TYR A 186 18.85 -8.82 -19.66
N GLU A 187 18.54 -7.61 -19.22
CA GLU A 187 18.22 -6.51 -20.14
C GLU A 187 19.38 -6.14 -21.06
N ILE A 188 20.60 -6.04 -20.50
CA ILE A 188 21.81 -5.77 -21.28
C ILE A 188 22.09 -6.90 -22.27
N SER A 189 21.84 -8.16 -21.88
CA SER A 189 21.98 -9.31 -22.77
C SER A 189 20.96 -9.29 -23.91
N MET A 190 19.70 -8.96 -23.63
CA MET A 190 18.64 -8.83 -24.64
C MET A 190 18.95 -7.70 -25.63
N PHE A 191 19.58 -6.62 -25.16
CA PHE A 191 20.10 -5.57 -26.02
C PHE A 191 21.26 -6.04 -26.90
N ALA A 192 22.24 -6.76 -26.33
CA ALA A 192 23.38 -7.28 -27.08
C ALA A 192 22.97 -8.24 -28.21
N VAL A 193 21.90 -9.02 -28.02
CA VAL A 193 21.34 -9.93 -29.04
C VAL A 193 20.41 -9.22 -30.03
N GLY A 194 20.08 -7.94 -29.81
CA GLY A 194 19.20 -7.15 -30.68
C GLY A 194 17.71 -7.47 -30.54
N LEU A 195 17.29 -8.13 -29.46
CA LEU A 195 15.90 -8.48 -29.17
C LEU A 195 15.19 -7.49 -28.26
N TRP A 196 15.91 -6.47 -27.78
CA TRP A 196 15.38 -5.46 -26.87
C TRP A 196 14.30 -4.60 -27.54
N GLY A 197 13.15 -4.45 -26.87
CA GLY A 197 11.98 -3.71 -27.36
C GLY A 197 10.76 -4.57 -27.75
N GLY A 198 10.90 -5.89 -27.78
CA GLY A 198 9.76 -6.79 -27.92
C GLY A 198 8.86 -6.76 -26.67
N ILE A 199 7.54 -6.83 -26.85
CA ILE A 199 6.55 -6.90 -25.75
C ILE A 199 6.88 -8.06 -24.78
N TRP A 200 7.46 -9.14 -25.31
CA TRP A 200 7.77 -10.36 -24.57
C TRP A 200 8.99 -10.25 -23.65
N VAL A 201 9.86 -9.27 -23.86
CA VAL A 201 11.12 -9.11 -23.11
C VAL A 201 10.86 -8.80 -21.64
N ASN A 202 9.76 -8.14 -21.32
CA ASN A 202 9.47 -7.73 -19.94
C ASN A 202 8.77 -8.81 -19.11
N PHE A 203 8.13 -9.82 -19.74
CA PHE A 203 7.41 -10.87 -18.99
C PHE A 203 8.32 -11.70 -18.06
N PRO A 204 9.51 -12.15 -18.49
CA PRO A 204 10.45 -12.83 -17.61
C PRO A 204 10.83 -11.98 -16.39
N LEU A 205 10.94 -10.66 -16.55
CA LEU A 205 11.29 -9.73 -15.48
C LEU A 205 10.16 -9.59 -14.46
N TYR A 206 8.92 -9.40 -14.93
CA TYR A 206 7.75 -9.41 -14.04
C TYR A 206 7.60 -10.74 -13.28
N PHE A 207 7.90 -11.86 -13.94
CA PHE A 207 7.89 -13.17 -13.29
C PHE A 207 9.00 -13.29 -12.24
N LEU A 208 10.22 -12.87 -12.57
CA LEU A 208 11.37 -12.88 -11.67
C LEU A 208 11.09 -12.03 -10.42
N PHE A 209 10.59 -10.80 -10.60
CA PHE A 209 10.17 -9.93 -9.50
C PHE A 209 9.12 -10.60 -8.62
N THR A 210 8.11 -11.21 -9.25
CA THR A 210 7.02 -11.91 -8.54
C THR A 210 7.54 -13.09 -7.71
N VAL A 211 8.48 -13.87 -8.26
CA VAL A 211 9.12 -14.98 -7.52
C VAL A 211 9.92 -14.44 -6.35
N MET A 212 10.66 -13.34 -6.54
CA MET A 212 11.44 -12.72 -5.48
C MET A 212 10.55 -12.23 -4.33
N ILE A 213 9.49 -11.46 -4.61
CA ILE A 213 8.61 -10.91 -3.55
C ILE A 213 7.94 -12.04 -2.76
N VAL A 214 7.52 -13.12 -3.41
CA VAL A 214 6.89 -14.28 -2.76
C VAL A 214 7.91 -15.03 -1.91
N THR A 215 9.13 -15.23 -2.42
CA THR A 215 10.22 -15.92 -1.71
C THR A 215 10.63 -15.16 -0.46
N ASN A 216 10.93 -13.86 -0.58
CA ASN A 216 11.31 -13.00 0.54
C ASN A 216 10.20 -12.94 1.60
N SER A 217 8.95 -12.80 1.16
CA SER A 217 7.79 -12.79 2.06
C SER A 217 7.57 -14.14 2.76
N THR A 218 7.85 -15.25 2.09
CA THR A 218 7.72 -16.60 2.67
C THR A 218 8.82 -16.85 3.71
N ILE A 219 10.06 -16.46 3.43
CA ILE A 219 11.18 -16.55 4.38
C ILE A 219 10.85 -15.75 5.64
N LEU A 220 10.40 -14.51 5.47
CA LEU A 220 10.01 -13.64 6.57
C LEU A 220 8.84 -14.21 7.37
N ALA A 221 7.80 -14.70 6.70
CA ALA A 221 6.64 -15.30 7.35
C ALA A 221 6.98 -16.57 8.14
N ARG A 222 7.95 -17.36 7.68
CA ARG A 222 8.47 -18.53 8.42
C ARG A 222 9.27 -18.12 9.65
N HIS A 223 10.04 -17.03 9.58
CA HIS A 223 10.80 -16.54 10.73
C HIS A 223 9.89 -16.07 11.87
N TYR A 224 8.83 -15.31 11.55
CA TYR A 224 7.88 -14.78 12.55
C TYR A 224 6.93 -15.84 13.12
N ARG A 225 6.95 -17.08 12.63
CA ARG A 225 6.08 -18.15 13.11
C ARG A 225 6.89 -19.36 13.51
N SER A 226 6.84 -19.70 14.80
CA SER A 226 7.44 -20.93 15.31
C SER A 226 6.88 -22.17 14.60
N PHE A 227 7.77 -23.09 14.28
CA PHE A 227 7.42 -24.46 13.97
C PHE A 227 6.87 -25.11 15.26
N PRO A 228 5.71 -25.81 15.25
CA PRO A 228 4.94 -26.33 14.12
C PRO A 228 3.63 -25.54 13.88
N SER A 229 3.69 -24.37 13.23
CA SER A 229 2.48 -23.69 12.74
C SER A 229 1.89 -24.38 11.50
N LYS A 230 0.56 -24.40 11.39
CA LYS A 230 -0.13 -24.86 10.17
C LYS A 230 0.34 -24.04 8.96
N TRP A 231 0.75 -24.71 7.89
CA TRP A 231 1.25 -24.10 6.65
C TRP A 231 0.34 -22.99 6.09
N ILE A 232 -0.97 -23.14 6.29
CA ILE A 232 -2.00 -22.14 5.94
C ILE A 232 -1.74 -20.78 6.61
N LYS A 233 -1.37 -20.75 7.90
CA LYS A 233 -1.09 -19.50 8.62
C LYS A 233 0.19 -18.83 8.08
N THR A 234 1.21 -19.60 7.72
CA THR A 234 2.43 -19.09 7.09
C THR A 234 2.15 -18.50 5.71
N MET A 235 1.31 -19.16 4.90
CA MET A 235 0.89 -18.64 3.60
C MET A 235 0.04 -17.37 3.73
N ALA A 236 -0.83 -17.30 4.73
CA ALA A 236 -1.62 -16.10 5.03
C ALA A 236 -0.72 -14.88 5.31
N LEU A 237 0.32 -15.08 6.14
CA LEU A 237 1.26 -14.03 6.50
C LEU A 237 2.16 -13.65 5.32
N SER A 238 2.66 -14.65 4.58
CA SER A 238 3.45 -14.42 3.36
C SER A 238 2.64 -13.63 2.33
N PHE A 239 1.39 -14.02 2.09
CA PHE A 239 0.50 -13.29 1.20
C PHE A 239 0.33 -11.84 1.65
N THR A 240 0.18 -11.62 2.96
CA THR A 240 0.03 -10.27 3.51
C THR A 240 1.26 -9.39 3.22
N PHE A 241 2.48 -9.94 3.36
CA PHE A 241 3.71 -9.22 3.07
C PHE A 241 3.90 -8.91 1.58
N CYS A 242 3.54 -9.83 0.68
CA CYS A 242 3.72 -9.61 -0.76
C CYS A 242 2.50 -9.01 -1.48
N ALA A 243 1.32 -8.93 -0.86
CA ALA A 243 0.04 -8.65 -1.53
C ALA A 243 0.09 -7.37 -2.38
N GLN A 244 0.58 -6.25 -1.82
CA GLN A 244 0.60 -4.99 -2.56
C GLN A 244 1.44 -5.08 -3.84
N PHE A 245 2.62 -5.70 -3.79
CA PHE A 245 3.50 -5.80 -4.93
C PHE A 245 2.97 -6.81 -5.95
N PHE A 246 2.42 -7.93 -5.48
CA PHE A 246 1.78 -8.92 -6.35
C PHE A 246 0.63 -8.30 -7.17
N PHE A 247 -0.24 -7.53 -6.51
CA PHE A 247 -1.30 -6.81 -7.20
C PHE A 247 -0.75 -5.67 -8.07
N CYS A 248 0.28 -4.94 -7.65
CA CYS A 248 0.90 -3.89 -8.46
C CYS A 248 1.46 -4.45 -9.77
N VAL A 249 2.17 -5.59 -9.75
CA VAL A 249 2.67 -6.24 -10.98
C VAL A 249 1.51 -6.60 -11.91
N SER A 250 0.45 -7.18 -11.36
CA SER A 250 -0.75 -7.53 -12.12
C SER A 250 -1.41 -6.30 -12.77
N LEU A 251 -1.49 -5.21 -12.01
CA LEU A 251 -2.03 -3.93 -12.49
C LEU A 251 -1.11 -3.30 -13.55
N ILE A 252 0.21 -3.31 -13.38
CA ILE A 252 1.17 -2.78 -14.36
C ILE A 252 1.05 -3.53 -15.68
N VAL A 253 1.02 -4.86 -15.65
CA VAL A 253 0.85 -5.68 -16.87
C VAL A 253 -0.46 -5.30 -17.58
N PHE A 254 -1.57 -5.19 -16.83
CA PHE A 254 -2.86 -4.77 -17.38
C PHE A 254 -2.82 -3.34 -17.94
N TYR A 255 -2.25 -2.39 -17.19
CA TYR A 255 -2.22 -0.98 -17.56
C TYR A 255 -1.35 -0.75 -18.81
N CYS A 256 -0.13 -1.27 -18.83
CA CYS A 256 0.83 -1.03 -19.90
C CYS A 256 0.47 -1.77 -21.19
N HIS A 257 0.00 -3.03 -21.11
CA HIS A 257 -0.20 -3.86 -22.31
C HIS A 257 -1.63 -3.84 -22.84
N THR A 258 -2.63 -3.51 -22.02
CA THR A 258 -4.03 -3.57 -22.43
C THR A 258 -4.71 -2.20 -22.32
N PHE A 259 -4.70 -1.61 -21.13
CA PHE A 259 -5.51 -0.43 -20.84
C PHE A 259 -5.00 0.83 -21.53
N TRP A 260 -3.71 1.16 -21.42
CA TRP A 260 -3.14 2.40 -21.95
C TRP A 260 -3.20 2.48 -23.48
N PRO A 261 -2.79 1.44 -24.24
CA PRO A 261 -2.92 1.45 -25.70
C PRO A 261 -4.38 1.56 -26.18
N TRP A 262 -5.33 1.03 -25.42
CA TRP A 262 -6.76 1.16 -25.70
C TRP A 262 -7.27 2.57 -25.38
N TYR A 263 -6.94 3.10 -24.19
CA TYR A 263 -7.35 4.40 -23.68
C TYR A 263 -6.90 5.53 -24.60
N TYR A 264 -5.65 5.49 -25.06
CA TYR A 264 -5.08 6.52 -25.92
C TYR A 264 -5.85 6.69 -27.25
N LYS A 265 -6.41 5.60 -27.79
CA LYS A 265 -7.17 5.60 -29.06
C LYS A 265 -8.63 6.05 -28.91
N GLN A 266 -9.11 6.29 -27.70
CA GLN A 266 -10.51 6.63 -27.46
C GLN A 266 -10.83 8.10 -27.71
N THR A 267 -12.12 8.39 -27.89
CA THR A 267 -12.64 9.77 -27.97
C THR A 267 -12.57 10.46 -26.61
N THR A 268 -12.57 11.80 -26.59
CA THR A 268 -12.51 12.60 -25.36
C THR A 268 -13.59 12.22 -24.34
N TYR A 269 -14.83 11.99 -24.78
CA TYR A 269 -15.93 11.60 -23.90
C TYR A 269 -15.65 10.27 -23.19
N THR A 270 -15.20 9.26 -23.95
CA THR A 270 -14.83 7.95 -23.40
C THR A 270 -13.62 8.06 -22.47
N LYS A 271 -12.64 8.92 -22.77
CA LYS A 271 -11.49 9.16 -21.91
C LYS A 271 -11.90 9.77 -20.57
N VAL A 272 -12.82 10.73 -20.56
CA VAL A 272 -13.36 11.35 -19.34
C VAL A 272 -14.06 10.31 -18.46
N ILE A 273 -14.95 9.50 -19.04
CA ILE A 273 -15.66 8.45 -18.30
C ILE A 273 -14.66 7.43 -17.74
N THR A 274 -13.71 7.01 -18.56
CA THR A 274 -12.71 6.01 -18.14
C THR A 274 -11.82 6.57 -17.02
N ALA A 275 -11.37 7.83 -17.11
CA ALA A 275 -10.62 8.49 -16.06
C ALA A 275 -11.41 8.56 -14.75
N ALA A 276 -12.70 8.93 -14.81
CA ALA A 276 -13.60 8.98 -13.66
C ALA A 276 -13.77 7.61 -12.97
N LEU A 277 -13.87 6.52 -13.76
CA LEU A 277 -14.07 5.16 -13.26
C LEU A 277 -12.77 4.42 -12.95
N SER A 278 -11.60 4.93 -13.37
CA SER A 278 -10.31 4.26 -13.19
C SER A 278 -9.98 3.87 -11.75
N PRO A 279 -10.35 4.62 -10.68
CA PRO A 279 -10.06 4.19 -9.31
C PRO A 279 -10.72 2.85 -8.96
N LEU A 280 -11.86 2.51 -9.58
CA LEU A 280 -12.59 1.25 -9.34
C LEU A 280 -11.79 0.01 -9.75
N ILE A 281 -10.89 0.13 -10.75
CA ILE A 281 -10.02 -0.98 -11.19
C ILE A 281 -9.12 -1.44 -10.04
N THR A 282 -8.67 -0.48 -9.22
CA THR A 282 -7.77 -0.73 -8.10
C THR A 282 -8.47 -0.93 -6.77
N TYR A 283 -9.80 -0.75 -6.71
CA TYR A 283 -10.57 -0.84 -5.47
C TYR A 283 -10.43 -2.20 -4.79
N PHE A 284 -10.64 -3.30 -5.53
CA PHE A 284 -10.57 -4.64 -4.96
C PHE A 284 -9.14 -4.99 -4.47
N PRO A 285 -8.07 -4.79 -5.27
CA PRO A 285 -6.70 -4.95 -4.79
C PRO A 285 -6.38 -4.15 -3.51
N LYS A 286 -6.72 -2.84 -3.48
CA LYS A 286 -6.52 -1.99 -2.30
C LYS A 286 -7.23 -2.55 -1.07
N LEU A 287 -8.48 -2.97 -1.24
CA LEU A 287 -9.29 -3.52 -0.17
C LEU A 287 -8.68 -4.80 0.40
N VAL A 288 -8.19 -5.71 -0.44
CA VAL A 288 -7.52 -6.94 -0.02
C VAL A 288 -6.24 -6.62 0.76
N CYS A 289 -5.37 -5.75 0.24
CA CYS A 289 -4.15 -5.34 0.93
C CYS A 289 -4.46 -4.68 2.28
N ARG A 290 -5.45 -3.79 2.33
CA ARG A 290 -5.89 -3.12 3.56
C ARG A 290 -6.38 -4.12 4.61
N LEU A 291 -7.19 -5.09 4.21
CA LEU A 291 -7.70 -6.12 5.11
C LEU A 291 -6.58 -7.02 5.62
N ALA A 292 -5.65 -7.40 4.75
CA ALA A 292 -4.48 -8.18 5.12
C ALA A 292 -3.59 -7.41 6.12
N ALA A 293 -3.28 -6.13 5.83
CA ALA A 293 -2.52 -5.24 6.69
C ALA A 293 -3.15 -5.07 8.08
N GLN A 294 -4.48 -4.91 8.14
CA GLN A 294 -5.22 -4.78 9.40
C GLN A 294 -5.22 -6.05 10.26
N LYS A 295 -5.03 -7.22 9.64
CA LYS A 295 -5.00 -8.52 10.33
C LYS A 295 -3.65 -8.86 10.94
N LEU A 296 -2.56 -8.18 10.57
CA LEU A 296 -1.30 -8.39 11.27
C LEU A 296 -1.47 -7.99 12.74
N SER A 297 -1.24 -8.93 13.65
CA SER A 297 -1.12 -8.69 15.09
C SER A 297 0.33 -8.40 15.50
N ASP A 298 1.28 -8.93 14.75
CA ASP A 298 2.68 -9.10 15.19
C ASP A 298 3.59 -7.91 14.81
N VAL A 299 3.06 -6.96 14.02
CA VAL A 299 3.77 -5.76 13.55
C VAL A 299 3.30 -4.52 14.31
N HIS A 300 4.05 -3.43 14.33
CA HIS A 300 3.55 -2.19 14.90
C HIS A 300 2.40 -1.58 14.04
N PRO A 301 1.23 -1.20 14.59
CA PRO A 301 0.14 -0.60 13.81
C PRO A 301 0.55 0.61 13.00
N GLY A 302 1.46 1.41 13.54
CA GLY A 302 1.96 2.60 12.86
C GLY A 302 2.98 2.32 11.78
N SER A 303 3.45 1.08 11.58
CA SER A 303 4.23 0.69 10.40
C SER A 303 3.44 -0.20 9.43
N ALA A 304 2.30 -0.77 9.86
CA ALA A 304 1.47 -1.63 9.02
C ALA A 304 0.90 -0.92 7.76
N HIS A 305 0.83 0.41 7.75
CA HIS A 305 0.44 1.20 6.57
C HIS A 305 1.42 1.02 5.39
N ALA A 306 2.68 0.66 5.65
CA ALA A 306 3.66 0.36 4.61
C ALA A 306 3.25 -0.81 3.69
N PHE A 307 2.38 -1.72 4.16
CA PHE A 307 1.85 -2.84 3.35
C PHE A 307 0.76 -2.45 2.36
N VAL A 308 0.28 -1.20 2.40
CA VAL A 308 -0.71 -0.68 1.44
C VAL A 308 -0.17 0.52 0.66
N ASP A 309 0.94 1.09 1.09
CA ASP A 309 1.51 2.33 0.55
C ASP A 309 1.64 2.34 -0.98
N VAL A 310 2.32 1.33 -1.53
CA VAL A 310 2.68 1.32 -2.95
C VAL A 310 1.44 1.22 -3.84
N ILE A 311 0.45 0.42 -3.43
CA ILE A 311 -0.78 0.23 -4.22
C ILE A 311 -1.71 1.45 -4.15
N TYR A 312 -1.74 2.16 -3.02
CA TYR A 312 -2.48 3.42 -2.90
C TYR A 312 -1.81 4.53 -3.71
N GLY A 313 -0.49 4.69 -3.57
CA GLY A 313 0.29 5.69 -4.30
C GLY A 313 0.29 5.48 -5.81
N GLY A 314 0.55 4.25 -6.26
CA GLY A 314 0.55 3.91 -7.68
C GLY A 314 -0.82 4.13 -8.33
N SER A 315 -1.90 3.75 -7.64
CA SER A 315 -3.28 4.02 -8.11
C SER A 315 -3.58 5.51 -8.20
N ALA A 316 -3.20 6.29 -7.17
CA ALA A 316 -3.37 7.73 -7.19
C ALA A 316 -2.60 8.38 -8.34
N MET A 317 -1.36 7.94 -8.59
CA MET A 317 -0.53 8.43 -9.70
C MET A 317 -1.19 8.15 -11.05
N VAL A 318 -1.62 6.90 -11.32
CA VAL A 318 -2.28 6.54 -12.58
C VAL A 318 -3.53 7.40 -12.80
N TYR A 319 -4.35 7.58 -11.77
CA TYR A 319 -5.52 8.44 -11.84
C TYR A 319 -5.15 9.89 -12.19
N ARG A 320 -4.15 10.47 -11.51
CA ARG A 320 -3.69 11.85 -11.75
C ARG A 320 -3.12 12.04 -13.15
N VAL A 321 -2.37 11.08 -13.66
CA VAL A 321 -1.86 11.10 -15.05
C VAL A 321 -3.01 11.07 -16.06
N MET A 322 -4.01 10.20 -15.87
CA MET A 322 -5.20 10.17 -16.72
C MET A 322 -6.02 11.46 -16.66
N GLN A 323 -6.13 12.05 -15.46
CA GLN A 323 -6.84 13.31 -15.25
C GLN A 323 -6.14 14.48 -15.96
N ALA A 324 -4.81 14.51 -15.91
CA ALA A 324 -4.01 15.56 -16.50
C ALA A 324 -3.97 15.45 -18.05
N GLU A 325 -4.09 14.24 -18.63
CA GLU A 325 -4.09 14.00 -20.09
C GLU A 325 -5.26 14.69 -20.81
N LEU A 326 -6.39 14.89 -20.11
CA LEU A 326 -7.59 15.52 -20.66
C LEU A 326 -7.40 17.01 -21.02
N SER A 327 -6.27 17.63 -20.68
CA SER A 327 -5.82 18.97 -21.10
C SER A 327 -6.78 20.15 -20.82
N SER A 328 -7.89 19.91 -20.12
CA SER A 328 -8.90 20.91 -19.74
C SER A 328 -8.92 21.09 -18.23
N PHE A 329 -8.62 22.31 -17.77
CA PHE A 329 -8.65 22.65 -16.35
C PHE A 329 -10.03 22.41 -15.71
N ALA A 330 -11.12 22.65 -16.44
CA ALA A 330 -12.47 22.42 -15.93
C ALA A 330 -12.73 20.91 -15.72
N LEU A 331 -12.34 20.06 -16.67
CA LEU A 331 -12.47 18.61 -16.52
C LEU A 331 -11.56 18.08 -15.40
N PHE A 332 -10.36 18.63 -15.29
CA PHE A 332 -9.46 18.35 -14.19
C PHE A 332 -10.14 18.66 -12.85
N ALA A 333 -10.64 19.88 -12.64
CA ALA A 333 -11.30 20.24 -11.39
C ALA A 333 -12.51 19.34 -11.06
N ILE A 334 -13.39 19.09 -12.05
CA ILE A 334 -14.59 18.26 -11.86
C ILE A 334 -14.22 16.81 -11.51
N LEU A 335 -13.28 16.21 -12.24
CA LEU A 335 -12.82 14.85 -11.95
C LEU A 335 -12.20 14.76 -10.56
N GLY A 336 -11.43 15.77 -10.15
CA GLY A 336 -10.84 15.83 -8.81
C GLY A 336 -11.90 15.81 -7.70
N VAL A 337 -12.99 16.57 -7.87
CA VAL A 337 -14.12 16.57 -6.93
C VAL A 337 -14.82 15.21 -6.91
N ILE A 338 -15.07 14.61 -8.10
CA ILE A 338 -15.69 13.27 -8.20
C ILE A 338 -14.81 12.22 -7.50
N HIS A 339 -13.50 12.25 -7.72
CA HIS A 339 -12.56 11.33 -7.08
C HIS A 339 -12.55 11.50 -5.57
N GLY A 340 -12.50 12.74 -5.06
CA GLY A 340 -12.59 12.99 -3.62
C GLY A 340 -13.89 12.45 -3.01
N PHE A 341 -15.01 12.56 -3.74
CA PHE A 341 -16.28 11.96 -3.31
C PHE A 341 -16.26 10.43 -3.34
N LEU A 342 -15.71 9.81 -4.39
CA LEU A 342 -15.57 8.36 -4.51
C LEU A 342 -14.64 7.79 -3.43
N ASP A 343 -13.52 8.45 -3.14
CA ASP A 343 -12.60 8.05 -2.08
C ASP A 343 -13.27 8.16 -0.69
N LEU A 344 -14.05 9.22 -0.46
CA LEU A 344 -14.86 9.35 0.75
C LEU A 344 -15.88 8.20 0.87
N LEU A 345 -16.57 7.87 -0.22
CA LEU A 345 -17.50 6.74 -0.26
C LEU A 345 -16.78 5.41 -0.04
N GLU A 346 -15.61 5.19 -0.62
CA GLU A 346 -14.78 4.00 -0.38
C GLU A 346 -14.42 3.87 1.10
N ARG A 347 -13.94 4.96 1.74
CA ARG A 347 -13.59 4.94 3.16
C ARG A 347 -14.81 4.73 4.04
N LEU A 348 -15.94 5.34 3.70
CA LEU A 348 -17.20 5.20 4.43
C LEU A 348 -17.74 3.78 4.30
N THR A 349 -17.82 3.23 3.08
CA THR A 349 -18.31 1.87 2.82
C THR A 349 -17.42 0.81 3.46
N ALA A 350 -16.10 0.96 3.41
CA ALA A 350 -15.18 0.07 4.12
C ALA A 350 -15.41 0.11 5.63
N THR A 351 -15.63 1.30 6.19
CA THR A 351 -15.91 1.47 7.63
C THR A 351 -17.29 0.93 8.02
N MET A 352 -18.31 1.18 7.21
CA MET A 352 -19.68 0.70 7.42
C MET A 352 -19.77 -0.82 7.29
N ARG A 353 -19.07 -1.42 6.33
CA ARG A 353 -18.97 -2.88 6.19
C ARG A 353 -18.48 -3.52 7.47
N ASP A 354 -17.43 -2.98 8.08
CA ASP A 354 -16.88 -3.51 9.33
C ASP A 354 -17.96 -3.48 10.45
N HIS A 355 -18.78 -2.43 10.50
CA HIS A 355 -19.91 -2.30 11.45
C HIS A 355 -21.08 -3.23 11.14
N ILE A 356 -21.47 -3.35 9.87
CA ILE A 356 -22.55 -4.22 9.40
C ILE A 356 -22.20 -5.68 9.66
N TRP A 357 -20.96 -6.08 9.39
CA TRP A 357 -20.50 -7.44 9.65
C TRP A 357 -20.47 -7.76 11.15
N GLU A 358 -20.07 -6.79 11.97
CA GLU A 358 -20.16 -6.91 13.44
C GLU A 358 -21.62 -7.02 13.91
N TYR A 359 -22.53 -6.27 13.30
CA TYR A 359 -23.96 -6.32 13.60
C TYR A 359 -24.59 -7.66 13.18
N LEU A 360 -24.33 -8.12 11.95
CA LEU A 360 -24.80 -9.40 11.44
C LEU A 360 -24.25 -10.57 12.26
N TYR A 361 -22.97 -10.51 12.66
CA TYR A 361 -22.38 -11.50 13.55
C TYR A 361 -23.06 -11.53 14.93
N ARG A 362 -23.44 -10.37 15.48
CA ARG A 362 -24.21 -10.29 16.74
C ARG A 362 -25.56 -10.97 16.62
N LEU A 363 -26.27 -10.72 15.52
CA LEU A 363 -27.55 -11.37 15.20
C LEU A 363 -27.41 -12.88 15.09
N LEU A 364 -26.41 -13.36 14.32
CA LEU A 364 -26.21 -14.79 14.07
C LEU A 364 -25.73 -15.57 15.30
N ARG A 365 -25.09 -14.92 16.28
CA ARG A 365 -24.49 -15.60 17.44
C ARG A 365 -25.19 -15.35 18.77
N CYS A 366 -26.31 -14.62 18.79
CA CYS A 366 -27.06 -14.29 20.01
C CYS A 366 -26.17 -13.78 21.18
N LYS A 367 -25.05 -13.11 20.88
CA LYS A 367 -24.12 -12.61 21.91
C LYS A 367 -24.56 -11.22 22.37
N ARG A 368 -24.98 -11.11 23.64
CA ARG A 368 -25.46 -9.86 24.29
C ARG A 368 -24.37 -8.93 24.83
N LYS A 369 -23.13 -9.40 24.98
CA LYS A 369 -22.03 -8.55 25.51
C LYS A 369 -21.63 -7.49 24.49
N ARG A 370 -21.70 -6.21 24.89
CA ARG A 370 -21.11 -5.06 24.17
C ARG A 370 -19.63 -5.38 23.90
N MET A 371 -19.27 -5.66 22.65
CA MET A 371 -17.90 -5.38 22.22
C MET A 371 -17.73 -3.86 22.18
N SER A 372 -16.52 -3.38 22.48
CA SER A 372 -16.22 -1.95 22.55
C SER A 372 -16.72 -1.28 21.28
N LYS A 373 -17.47 -0.20 21.45
CA LYS A 373 -18.06 0.65 20.41
C LYS A 373 -17.02 1.30 19.48
N TYR A 374 -15.74 0.99 19.69
CA TYR A 374 -14.60 1.54 18.99
C TYR A 374 -13.76 0.41 18.41
N ARG A 375 -13.47 0.54 17.12
CA ARG A 375 -12.34 -0.09 16.40
C ARG A 375 -11.14 -0.12 17.36
N SER A 376 -10.46 -1.27 17.50
CA SER A 376 -9.33 -1.40 18.44
C SER A 376 -8.36 -0.22 18.26
N PRO A 377 -7.73 0.32 19.34
CA PRO A 377 -6.80 1.45 19.24
C PRO A 377 -5.76 1.27 18.12
N ARG A 378 -5.26 0.04 17.97
CA ARG A 378 -4.39 -0.44 16.88
C ARG A 378 -4.95 -0.13 15.48
N SER A 379 -6.21 -0.50 15.24
CA SER A 379 -6.84 -0.33 13.93
C SER A 379 -7.25 1.14 13.66
N ARG A 380 -7.49 1.95 14.71
CA ARG A 380 -7.63 3.41 14.57
C ARG A 380 -6.31 4.05 14.14
N ARG A 381 -5.19 3.67 14.77
CA ARG A 381 -3.87 4.19 14.41
C ARG A 381 -3.48 3.86 12.98
N PHE A 382 -3.66 2.59 12.56
CA PHE A 382 -3.44 2.18 11.17
C PHE A 382 -4.24 3.04 10.17
N VAL A 383 -5.52 3.29 10.44
CA VAL A 383 -6.37 4.10 9.54
C VAL A 383 -5.91 5.56 9.49
N ALA A 384 -5.45 6.11 10.60
CA ALA A 384 -4.91 7.47 10.65
C ALA A 384 -3.63 7.59 9.81
N ASP A 385 -2.65 6.70 10.03
CA ASP A 385 -1.37 6.72 9.31
C ASP A 385 -1.56 6.48 7.80
N MET A 386 -2.43 5.53 7.43
CA MET A 386 -2.83 5.30 6.03
C MET A 386 -3.49 6.55 5.43
N SER A 387 -4.33 7.26 6.18
CA SER A 387 -5.00 8.48 5.69
C SER A 387 -4.00 9.61 5.44
N ILE A 388 -3.00 9.77 6.31
CA ILE A 388 -1.93 10.76 6.16
C ILE A 388 -1.11 10.45 4.89
N GLN A 389 -0.74 9.19 4.70
CA GLN A 389 0.01 8.74 3.54
C GLN A 389 -0.75 8.97 2.23
N ILE A 390 -2.04 8.63 2.17
CA ILE A 390 -2.86 8.87 0.99
C ILE A 390 -2.91 10.37 0.65
N LEU A 391 -3.12 11.24 1.65
CA LEU A 391 -3.14 12.69 1.42
C LEU A 391 -1.80 13.17 0.83
N LEU A 392 -0.69 12.69 1.38
CA LEU A 392 0.66 13.03 0.90
C LEU A 392 0.87 12.58 -0.55
N GLN A 393 0.49 11.35 -0.87
CA GLN A 393 0.62 10.76 -2.21
C GLN A 393 -0.28 11.42 -3.23
N GLU A 394 -1.50 11.81 -2.85
CA GLU A 394 -2.39 12.56 -3.73
C GLU A 394 -1.82 13.93 -4.09
N GLY A 395 -1.24 14.63 -3.11
CA GLY A 395 -0.56 15.92 -3.32
C GLY A 395 0.66 15.77 -4.22
N ALA A 396 1.55 14.81 -3.93
CA ALA A 396 2.72 14.52 -4.74
C ALA A 396 2.34 14.08 -6.16
N GLY A 397 1.36 13.18 -6.29
CA GLY A 397 0.87 12.66 -7.57
C GLY A 397 0.27 13.76 -8.45
N LEU A 398 -0.43 14.74 -7.87
CA LEU A 398 -0.93 15.89 -8.60
C LEU A 398 0.22 16.68 -9.24
N VAL A 399 1.23 17.03 -8.44
CA VAL A 399 2.40 17.79 -8.92
C VAL A 399 3.14 17.01 -10.00
N VAL A 400 3.44 15.73 -9.75
CA VAL A 400 4.14 14.86 -10.70
C VAL A 400 3.37 14.68 -12.01
N SER A 401 2.05 14.47 -11.96
CA SER A 401 1.24 14.32 -13.17
C SER A 401 1.24 15.57 -14.06
N LEU A 402 1.18 16.76 -13.46
CA LEU A 402 1.28 18.01 -14.19
C LEU A 402 2.69 18.20 -14.76
N GLY A 403 3.71 17.87 -13.97
CA GLY A 403 5.10 17.84 -14.43
C GLY A 403 5.27 16.94 -15.66
N ILE A 404 4.82 15.68 -15.60
CA ILE A 404 4.92 14.71 -16.70
C ILE A 404 4.31 15.24 -18.00
N ILE A 405 3.22 16.00 -17.95
CA ILE A 405 2.54 16.51 -19.15
C ILE A 405 3.17 17.79 -19.70
N HIS A 406 3.80 18.59 -18.84
CA HIS A 406 4.44 19.85 -19.24
C HIS A 406 5.94 19.69 -19.56
N LEU A 407 6.54 18.55 -19.19
CA LEU A 407 7.88 18.09 -19.57
C LEU A 407 7.86 17.48 -20.98
#